data_AF-A0A7C8YP97-F1
#
_entry.id   AF-A0A7C8YP97-F1
#
_cell.length_a   1.000
_cell.length_b   1.000
_cell.length_c   1.000
_cell.angle_alpha   90.00
_cell.angle_beta   90.00
_cell.angle_gamma   90.00
#
_symmetry.space_group_name_H-M   'P 1'
#
loop_
_entity.id
_entity.type
_entity.pdbx_description
1 polymer ?
#
loop_
_entity_poly.entity_id
_entity_poly.type
_entity_poly.pdbx_seq_one_letter_code
_entity_poly.pdbx_strand_id
1 'polypeptide(L)'
;SSDLDDVVLLCNNELKGNNCSNTEKSSPEEERRRQHRSRRKKQNSLADEVDLMTLLNQCAQAVSSFDLRGANELLRQIRQHASPYGDSIQRLAHHVANALEARIAGTGSTVSTNLVDAKFSASDFLKAYRLYVSAVPFKRMSFFLANCSIAKLAEKATKIHIIDFGVFLGLQWPCLIQHLSKRPNGPPKLRITGIDYPQQGFRPAQRVDATGHRLSGYCARFRVPFSYNGIAQKWETIQPEDLKIEKDELVIVNCMSRSGTLLDETVEANSPRDAFLALVRKLNPSLFIHGVVNGTFNAPFFVTRFREALFHYSSVFDVFDETIPREAHERFLIESEVYGKEVFNVVACEGAERVQRPETYKQWQVRTMKAGLRQVALDQELMEEAKAMVKANYHKDFMVDVDRHWMLQGWKGRTFCALSFWQPA
;
A
#
# COMPACT_ATOMS: atom_id res chain seq x y z
N SER A 1 22.30 7.78 -12.68
CA SER A 1 21.00 7.62 -11.98
C SER A 1 20.41 6.21 -12.11
N SER A 2 20.94 5.32 -12.98
CA SER A 2 20.42 3.96 -13.19
C SER A 2 20.67 3.00 -12.02
N ASP A 3 21.81 3.12 -11.33
CA ASP A 3 22.29 2.07 -10.43
C ASP A 3 21.54 2.03 -9.09
N LEU A 4 20.92 3.13 -8.68
CA LEU A 4 20.17 3.24 -7.41
C LEU A 4 18.78 2.61 -7.48
N ASP A 5 18.12 2.65 -8.64
CA ASP A 5 16.78 2.08 -8.86
C ASP A 5 16.84 0.55 -8.98
N ASP A 6 17.96 0.05 -9.53
CA ASP A 6 18.18 -1.37 -9.80
C ASP A 6 18.29 -2.24 -8.53
N VAL A 7 18.92 -1.71 -7.47
CA VAL A 7 19.11 -2.43 -6.19
C VAL A 7 17.78 -2.76 -5.51
N VAL A 8 16.73 -1.99 -5.81
CA VAL A 8 15.42 -2.10 -5.15
C VAL A 8 14.41 -2.86 -6.02
N LEU A 9 14.51 -2.70 -7.34
CA LEU A 9 13.48 -3.16 -8.28
C LEU A 9 13.84 -4.46 -9.00
N LEU A 10 15.11 -4.83 -9.05
CA LEU A 10 15.57 -6.07 -9.67
C LEU A 10 15.74 -7.19 -8.65
N CYS A 11 15.50 -8.42 -9.10
CA CYS A 11 15.74 -9.60 -8.31
C CYS A 11 17.23 -9.95 -8.37
N ASN A 12 18.03 -9.23 -7.59
CA ASN A 12 19.41 -9.62 -7.34
C ASN A 12 19.40 -10.82 -6.39
N ASN A 13 20.06 -11.92 -6.79
CA ASN A 13 20.38 -13.05 -5.90
C ASN A 13 21.29 -12.63 -4.71
N GLU A 14 21.65 -11.35 -4.62
CA GLU A 14 22.57 -10.74 -3.65
C GLU A 14 21.82 -9.96 -2.56
N LEU A 15 20.84 -10.61 -1.92
CA LEU A 15 20.58 -10.37 -0.50
C LEU A 15 21.01 -11.56 0.36
N LYS A 16 22.05 -12.28 -0.11
CA LYS A 16 23.01 -12.87 0.83
C LYS A 16 23.88 -11.73 1.37
N GLY A 17 23.53 -11.23 2.54
CA GLY A 17 24.40 -10.42 3.38
C GLY A 17 24.62 -8.98 2.90
N ASN A 18 23.67 -8.10 3.21
CA ASN A 18 24.05 -6.74 3.59
C ASN A 18 23.93 -6.64 5.11
N ASN A 19 25.09 -6.60 5.77
CA ASN A 19 25.23 -6.44 7.21
C ASN A 19 24.58 -5.12 7.65
N CYS A 20 23.40 -5.19 8.24
CA CYS A 20 23.07 -4.40 9.41
C CYS A 20 23.21 -5.30 10.65
N SER A 21 24.43 -5.79 10.88
CA SER A 21 24.82 -6.43 12.14
C SER A 21 26.09 -5.77 12.67
N ASN A 22 25.94 -4.57 13.23
CA ASN A 22 26.79 -4.18 14.34
C ASN A 22 26.05 -4.51 15.64
N THR A 23 25.90 -5.81 15.91
CA THR A 23 25.79 -6.27 17.29
C THR A 23 27.21 -6.50 17.79
N GLU A 24 27.81 -5.45 18.32
CA GLU A 24 28.89 -5.64 19.29
C GLU A 24 28.33 -6.53 20.41
N LYS A 25 28.97 -7.67 20.64
CA LYS A 25 28.69 -8.51 21.81
C LYS A 25 29.08 -7.72 23.06
N SER A 26 28.11 -7.03 23.65
CA SER A 26 28.29 -6.37 24.94
C SER A 26 28.61 -7.41 26.01
N SER A 27 29.62 -7.13 26.83
CA SER A 27 30.06 -8.00 27.92
C SER A 27 28.98 -8.13 29.02
N PRO A 28 29.00 -9.18 29.86
CA PRO A 28 27.99 -9.42 30.91
C PRO A 28 27.86 -8.27 31.93
N GLU A 29 28.84 -7.37 32.01
CA GLU A 29 28.81 -6.20 32.88
C GLU A 29 28.04 -5.00 32.28
N GLU A 30 27.94 -4.89 30.96
CA GLU A 30 27.17 -3.84 30.28
C GLU A 30 25.66 -4.11 30.30
N GLU A 31 25.25 -5.38 30.27
CA GLU A 31 23.84 -5.78 30.42
C GLU A 31 23.29 -5.46 31.81
N ARG A 32 24.11 -5.64 32.87
CA ARG A 32 23.74 -5.25 34.24
C ARG A 32 23.63 -3.73 34.40
N ARG A 33 24.49 -2.94 33.74
CA ARG A 33 24.38 -1.47 33.70
C ARG A 33 23.17 -1.00 32.89
N ARG A 34 22.79 -1.67 31.80
CA ARG A 34 21.58 -1.38 31.01
C ARG A 34 20.29 -1.73 31.76
N GLN A 35 20.26 -2.82 32.52
CA GLN A 35 19.12 -3.15 33.40
C GLN A 35 18.97 -2.17 34.57
N HIS A 36 20.08 -1.65 35.12
CA HIS A 36 20.01 -0.60 36.15
C HIS A 36 19.61 0.77 35.59
N ARG A 37 20.00 1.11 34.35
CA ARG A 37 19.52 2.30 33.64
C ARG A 37 18.06 2.18 33.19
N SER A 38 17.59 1.00 32.78
CA SER A 38 16.19 0.77 32.41
C SER A 38 15.26 0.77 33.63
N ARG A 39 15.71 0.28 34.80
CA ARG A 39 14.98 0.44 36.07
C ARG A 39 14.95 1.88 36.58
N ARG A 40 16.04 2.65 36.45
CA ARG A 40 16.04 4.09 36.83
C ARG A 40 15.28 4.99 35.86
N LYS A 41 15.10 4.60 34.59
CA LYS A 41 14.22 5.33 33.65
C LYS A 41 12.74 5.00 33.81
N LYS A 42 12.39 3.99 34.60
CA LYS A 42 10.99 3.62 34.92
C LYS A 42 10.45 4.28 36.19
N GLN A 43 11.25 5.15 36.82
CA GLN A 43 10.89 5.96 37.99
C GLN A 43 11.34 7.40 37.73
N ASN A 44 10.69 8.09 36.80
CA ASN A 44 10.51 9.55 36.75
C ASN A 44 9.80 9.97 35.44
N SER A 45 8.48 9.79 35.39
CA SER A 45 7.52 10.62 34.62
C SER A 45 6.09 10.13 34.85
N LEU A 46 5.61 10.21 36.10
CA LEU A 46 4.18 10.09 36.44
C LEU A 46 3.55 11.49 36.56
N ALA A 47 3.97 12.43 35.72
CA ALA A 47 3.45 13.78 35.64
C ALA A 47 2.82 13.96 34.25
N ASP A 48 1.49 13.95 34.19
CA ASP A 48 0.61 14.40 33.10
C ASP A 48 1.13 14.20 31.67
N GLU A 49 1.34 12.94 31.26
CA GLU A 49 1.46 12.64 29.83
C GLU A 49 0.08 12.78 29.20
N VAL A 50 -0.11 13.84 28.41
CA VAL A 50 -1.40 14.13 27.74
C VAL A 50 -1.75 12.98 26.81
N ASP A 51 -2.88 12.32 27.08
CA ASP A 51 -3.39 11.24 26.24
C ASP A 51 -3.97 11.80 24.93
N LEU A 52 -3.08 11.98 23.95
CA LEU A 52 -3.40 12.44 22.60
C LEU A 52 -4.46 11.56 21.91
N MET A 53 -4.47 10.25 22.17
CA MET A 53 -5.46 9.35 21.57
C MET A 53 -6.85 9.64 22.11
N THR A 54 -6.97 9.88 23.42
CA THR A 54 -8.23 10.30 24.04
C THR A 54 -8.67 11.68 23.52
N LEU A 55 -7.77 12.67 23.44
CA LEU A 55 -8.10 14.00 22.90
C LEU A 55 -8.58 13.94 21.45
N LEU A 56 -7.92 13.17 20.59
CA LEU A 56 -8.32 12.98 19.19
C LEU A 56 -9.73 12.39 19.08
N ASN A 57 -10.05 11.38 19.90
CA ASN A 57 -11.38 10.78 19.94
C ASN A 57 -12.45 11.76 20.44
N GLN A 58 -12.15 12.53 21.49
CA GLN A 58 -13.05 13.56 22.01
C GLN A 58 -13.31 14.66 20.98
N CYS A 59 -12.27 15.09 20.26
CA CYS A 59 -12.39 16.10 19.20
C CYS A 59 -13.29 15.60 18.07
N ALA A 60 -13.08 14.36 17.59
CA ALA A 60 -13.96 13.76 16.59
C ALA A 60 -15.42 13.65 17.07
N GLN A 61 -15.64 13.35 18.35
CA GLN A 61 -16.99 13.33 18.93
C GLN A 61 -17.62 14.72 18.94
N ALA A 62 -16.89 15.75 19.37
CA ALA A 62 -17.36 17.13 19.38
C ALA A 62 -17.72 17.61 17.97
N VAL A 63 -16.87 17.30 16.97
CA VAL A 63 -17.16 17.58 15.55
C VAL A 63 -18.44 16.88 15.10
N SER A 64 -18.64 15.60 15.47
CA SER A 64 -19.85 14.85 15.10
C SER A 64 -21.12 15.36 15.78
N SER A 65 -21.01 15.98 16.94
CA SER A 65 -22.14 16.56 17.69
C SER A 65 -22.35 18.05 17.40
N PHE A 66 -21.66 18.60 16.40
CA PHE A 66 -21.69 20.02 16.03
C PHE A 66 -21.28 20.98 17.15
N ASP A 67 -20.54 20.50 18.16
CA ASP A 67 -19.91 21.34 19.18
C ASP A 67 -18.60 21.93 18.62
N LEU A 68 -18.73 22.94 17.76
CA LEU A 68 -17.59 23.58 17.11
C LEU A 68 -16.67 24.29 18.12
N ARG A 69 -17.23 24.79 19.23
CA ARG A 69 -16.41 25.46 20.27
C ARG A 69 -15.55 24.44 21.00
N GLY A 70 -16.14 23.33 21.46
CA GLY A 70 -15.42 22.23 22.09
C GLY A 70 -14.41 21.59 21.14
N ALA A 71 -14.79 21.38 19.88
CA ALA A 71 -13.89 20.83 18.86
C ALA A 71 -12.65 21.72 18.63
N ASN A 72 -12.82 23.04 18.51
CA ASN A 72 -11.70 23.97 18.32
C ASN A 72 -10.78 24.04 19.55
N GLU A 73 -11.34 23.98 20.76
CA GLU A 73 -10.54 23.96 21.99
C GLU A 73 -9.74 22.65 22.12
N LEU A 74 -10.38 21.50 21.86
CA LEU A 74 -9.69 20.21 21.82
C LEU A 74 -8.61 20.17 20.73
N LEU A 75 -8.90 20.71 19.54
CA LEU A 75 -7.91 20.82 18.47
C LEU A 75 -6.72 21.68 18.87
N ARG A 76 -6.94 22.80 19.58
CA ARG A 76 -5.88 23.65 20.12
C ARG A 76 -5.00 22.88 21.11
N GLN A 77 -5.59 22.08 22.00
CA GLN A 77 -4.85 21.22 22.93
C GLN A 77 -4.05 20.15 22.19
N ILE A 78 -4.65 19.46 21.22
CA ILE A 78 -3.96 18.47 20.38
C ILE A 78 -2.73 19.10 19.70
N ARG A 79 -2.88 20.31 19.13
CA ARG A 79 -1.79 21.04 18.47
C ARG A 79 -0.63 21.40 19.39
N GLN A 80 -0.85 21.56 20.69
CA GLN A 80 0.22 21.84 21.66
C GLN A 80 1.13 20.62 21.89
N HIS A 81 0.60 19.41 21.69
CA HIS A 81 1.32 18.16 21.96
C HIS A 81 1.67 17.36 20.70
N ALA A 82 1.02 17.65 19.57
CA ALA A 82 1.30 17.05 18.27
C ALA A 82 2.59 17.61 17.66
N SER A 83 3.39 16.74 17.06
CA SER A 83 4.65 17.12 16.41
C SER A 83 4.92 16.18 15.24
N PRO A 84 5.27 16.70 14.04
CA PRO A 84 5.66 15.87 12.90
C PRO A 84 7.01 15.16 13.10
N TYR A 85 7.74 15.49 14.18
CA TYR A 85 9.04 14.89 14.51
C TYR A 85 9.05 14.21 15.89
N GLY A 86 7.89 14.11 16.54
CA GLY A 86 7.73 13.49 17.86
C GLY A 86 7.74 11.96 17.83
N ASP A 87 7.21 11.34 18.87
CA ASP A 87 6.91 9.90 18.86
C ASP A 87 5.79 9.53 17.88
N SER A 88 5.50 8.23 17.73
CA SER A 88 4.50 7.71 16.80
C SER A 88 3.11 8.37 16.95
N ILE A 89 2.66 8.60 18.19
CA ILE A 89 1.35 9.18 18.48
C ILE A 89 1.36 10.69 18.21
N GLN A 90 2.43 11.39 18.57
CA GLN A 90 2.58 12.82 18.26
C GLN A 90 2.58 13.10 16.76
N ARG A 91 3.26 12.25 15.97
CA ARG A 91 3.31 12.36 14.49
C ARG A 91 1.94 12.04 13.88
N LEU A 92 1.27 11.00 14.33
CA LEU A 92 -0.10 10.70 13.88
C LEU A 92 -1.06 11.84 14.24
N ALA A 93 -1.00 12.35 15.48
CA ALA A 93 -1.83 13.45 15.94
C ALA A 93 -1.63 14.72 15.09
N HIS A 94 -0.42 14.98 14.61
CA HIS A 94 -0.15 16.09 13.70
C HIS A 94 -0.97 15.97 12.40
N HIS A 95 -0.95 14.80 11.75
CA HIS A 95 -1.70 14.57 10.51
C HIS A 95 -3.21 14.56 10.74
N VAL A 96 -3.68 13.93 11.83
CA VAL A 96 -5.11 13.90 12.16
C VAL A 96 -5.63 15.30 12.52
N ALA A 97 -4.84 16.12 13.21
CA ALA A 97 -5.19 17.51 13.51
C ALA A 97 -5.37 18.35 12.23
N ASN A 98 -4.47 18.21 11.24
CA ASN A 98 -4.62 18.86 9.93
C ASN A 98 -5.95 18.47 9.26
N ALA A 99 -6.32 17.20 9.35
CA ALA A 99 -7.54 16.70 8.75
C ALA A 99 -8.81 17.14 9.49
N LEU A 100 -8.78 17.14 10.84
CA LEU A 100 -9.89 17.63 11.67
C LEU A 100 -10.13 19.13 11.45
N GLU A 101 -9.07 19.92 11.34
CA GLU A 101 -9.15 21.35 11.04
C GLU A 101 -9.87 21.61 9.70
N ALA A 102 -9.45 20.93 8.63
CA ALA A 102 -10.09 21.04 7.33
C ALA A 102 -11.54 20.53 7.34
N ARG A 103 -11.84 19.51 8.15
CA ARG A 103 -13.21 19.02 8.34
C ARG A 103 -14.09 20.07 9.03
N ILE A 104 -13.61 20.68 10.12
CA ILE A 104 -14.31 21.72 10.87
C ILE A 104 -14.58 22.93 9.96
N ALA A 105 -13.62 23.30 9.13
CA ALA A 105 -13.73 24.40 8.18
C ALA A 105 -14.60 24.07 6.94
N GLY A 106 -14.97 22.81 6.73
CA GLY A 106 -15.70 22.38 5.52
C GLY A 106 -14.85 22.43 4.24
N THR A 107 -13.52 22.45 4.35
CA THR A 107 -12.58 22.61 3.22
C THR A 107 -11.88 21.31 2.81
N GLY A 108 -12.29 20.16 3.38
CA GLY A 108 -11.65 18.86 3.16
C GLY A 108 -11.44 18.50 1.69
N SER A 109 -12.46 18.62 0.84
CA SER A 109 -12.35 18.29 -0.59
C SER A 109 -11.34 19.18 -1.33
N THR A 110 -11.41 20.50 -1.12
CA THR A 110 -10.50 21.47 -1.75
C THR A 110 -9.06 21.24 -1.32
N VAL A 111 -8.82 21.04 -0.02
CA VAL A 111 -7.46 20.78 0.49
C VAL A 111 -6.95 19.42 0.03
N SER A 112 -7.79 18.38 0.03
CA SER A 112 -7.41 17.05 -0.47
C SER A 112 -7.01 17.11 -1.94
N THR A 113 -7.72 17.88 -2.75
CA THR A 113 -7.38 18.09 -4.17
C THR A 113 -6.02 18.77 -4.32
N ASN A 114 -5.79 19.87 -3.59
CA ASN A 114 -4.51 20.56 -3.60
C ASN A 114 -3.34 19.69 -3.11
N LEU A 115 -3.57 18.79 -2.14
CA LEU A 115 -2.55 17.84 -1.65
C LEU A 115 -2.22 16.76 -2.68
N VAL A 116 -3.18 16.37 -3.52
CA VAL A 116 -2.94 15.47 -4.65
C VAL A 116 -2.13 16.18 -5.74
N ASP A 117 -2.35 17.48 -5.93
CA ASP A 117 -1.63 18.31 -6.91
C ASP A 117 -0.23 18.73 -6.44
N ALA A 118 0.01 18.77 -5.13
CA ALA A 118 1.32 19.01 -4.55
C ALA A 118 2.31 17.94 -5.03
N LYS A 119 3.26 18.35 -5.88
CA LYS A 119 4.18 17.45 -6.58
C LYS A 119 5.21 16.87 -5.61
N PHE A 120 4.93 15.67 -5.13
CA PHE A 120 5.97 14.77 -4.65
C PHE A 120 6.78 14.25 -5.84
N SER A 121 8.08 14.53 -5.90
CA SER A 121 8.87 14.16 -7.07
C SER A 121 8.98 12.63 -7.19
N ALA A 122 9.03 12.11 -8.43
CA ALA A 122 9.21 10.67 -8.63
C ALA A 122 10.52 10.15 -8.01
N SER A 123 11.55 10.99 -7.95
CA SER A 123 12.84 10.67 -7.31
C SER A 123 12.71 10.52 -5.80
N ASP A 124 12.03 11.46 -5.14
CA ASP A 124 11.80 11.41 -3.70
C ASP A 124 10.89 10.24 -3.34
N PHE A 125 9.89 9.94 -4.18
CA PHE A 125 9.08 8.73 -4.03
C PHE A 125 9.93 7.48 -4.09
N LEU A 126 10.85 7.35 -5.05
CA LEU A 126 11.69 6.16 -5.18
C LEU A 126 12.62 5.98 -3.97
N LYS A 127 13.18 7.06 -3.43
CA LYS A 127 13.98 7.03 -2.19
C LYS A 127 13.14 6.60 -0.98
N ALA A 128 11.97 7.22 -0.81
CA ALA A 128 11.00 6.86 0.23
C ALA A 128 10.56 5.39 0.11
N TYR A 129 10.23 4.96 -1.09
CA TYR A 129 9.83 3.58 -1.38
C TYR A 129 10.95 2.59 -1.06
N ARG A 130 12.20 2.91 -1.38
CA ARG A 130 13.37 2.08 -1.03
C ARG A 130 13.47 1.86 0.47
N LEU A 131 13.38 2.94 1.26
CA LEU A 131 13.39 2.84 2.72
C LEU A 131 12.22 2.01 3.21
N TYR A 132 11.01 2.27 2.69
CA TYR A 132 9.81 1.54 3.03
C TYR A 132 9.95 0.03 2.80
N VAL A 133 10.36 -0.43 1.61
CA VAL A 133 10.47 -1.87 1.34
C VAL A 133 11.64 -2.56 2.05
N SER A 134 12.61 -1.78 2.53
CA SER A 134 13.71 -2.28 3.35
C SER A 134 13.26 -2.50 4.80
N ALA A 135 12.34 -1.67 5.31
CA ALA A 135 11.84 -1.76 6.68
C ALA A 135 10.53 -2.54 6.83
N VAL A 136 9.67 -2.52 5.80
CA VAL A 136 8.32 -3.09 5.81
C VAL A 136 8.17 -4.13 4.69
N PRO A 137 7.83 -5.40 5.01
CA PRO A 137 7.89 -6.49 4.05
C PRO A 137 6.72 -6.50 3.04
N PHE A 138 5.65 -5.76 3.29
CA PHE A 138 4.36 -6.03 2.67
C PHE A 138 4.36 -6.01 1.14
N LYS A 139 4.93 -4.95 0.54
CA LYS A 139 5.00 -4.83 -0.93
C LYS A 139 5.95 -5.86 -1.52
N ARG A 140 7.13 -6.05 -0.92
CA ARG A 140 8.14 -6.99 -1.39
C ARG A 140 7.62 -8.42 -1.40
N MET A 141 7.00 -8.86 -0.30
CA MET A 141 6.43 -10.19 -0.19
C MET A 141 5.29 -10.42 -1.19
N SER A 142 4.41 -9.43 -1.35
CA SER A 142 3.32 -9.53 -2.30
C SER A 142 3.79 -9.60 -3.75
N PHE A 143 4.78 -8.79 -4.12
CA PHE A 143 5.39 -8.81 -5.45
C PHE A 143 6.14 -10.11 -5.71
N PHE A 144 6.86 -10.63 -4.72
CA PHE A 144 7.51 -11.93 -4.80
C PHE A 144 6.50 -13.04 -5.12
N LEU A 145 5.46 -13.18 -4.30
CA LEU A 145 4.48 -14.26 -4.47
C LEU A 145 3.72 -14.12 -5.80
N ALA A 146 3.30 -12.90 -6.16
CA ALA A 146 2.63 -12.62 -7.42
C ALA A 146 3.51 -12.93 -8.64
N ASN A 147 4.73 -12.39 -8.68
CA ASN A 147 5.61 -12.54 -9.83
C ASN A 147 6.09 -13.99 -10.01
N CYS A 148 6.40 -14.69 -8.92
CA CYS A 148 6.76 -16.12 -8.98
C CYS A 148 5.57 -16.97 -9.46
N SER A 149 4.35 -16.65 -9.04
CA SER A 149 3.14 -17.33 -9.53
C SER A 149 2.92 -17.08 -11.03
N ILE A 150 3.10 -15.84 -11.50
CA ILE A 150 3.07 -15.51 -12.93
C ILE A 150 4.15 -16.28 -13.69
N ALA A 151 5.38 -16.32 -13.18
CA ALA A 151 6.50 -17.01 -13.82
C ALA A 151 6.25 -18.51 -13.96
N LYS A 152 5.77 -19.17 -12.89
CA LYS A 152 5.36 -20.59 -12.91
C LYS A 152 4.26 -20.82 -13.96
N LEU A 153 3.22 -20.00 -13.95
CA LEU A 153 2.10 -20.11 -14.90
C LEU A 153 2.52 -19.85 -16.37
N ALA A 154 3.51 -18.97 -16.58
CA ALA A 154 3.97 -18.54 -17.88
C ALA A 154 5.13 -19.38 -18.45
N GLU A 155 5.53 -20.48 -17.81
CA GLU A 155 6.69 -21.29 -18.17
C GLU A 155 6.76 -21.64 -19.67
N LYS A 156 5.59 -21.97 -20.27
CA LYS A 156 5.45 -22.35 -21.68
C LYS A 156 4.78 -21.28 -22.54
N ALA A 157 4.34 -20.17 -21.95
CA ALA A 157 3.67 -19.10 -22.69
C ALA A 157 4.67 -18.38 -23.63
N THR A 158 4.26 -18.13 -24.86
CA THR A 158 5.03 -17.36 -25.85
C THR A 158 4.64 -15.88 -25.85
N LYS A 159 3.42 -15.56 -25.40
CA LYS A 159 2.93 -14.20 -25.17
C LYS A 159 2.28 -14.10 -23.79
N ILE A 160 2.62 -13.04 -23.06
CA ILE A 160 2.02 -12.71 -21.76
C ILE A 160 1.41 -11.32 -21.86
N HIS A 161 0.16 -11.16 -21.43
CA HIS A 161 -0.47 -9.85 -21.29
C HIS A 161 -0.82 -9.59 -19.83
N ILE A 162 -0.17 -8.60 -19.22
CA ILE A 162 -0.45 -8.16 -17.86
C ILE A 162 -1.32 -6.90 -17.94
N ILE A 163 -2.46 -6.93 -17.28
CA ILE A 163 -3.40 -5.81 -17.13
C ILE A 163 -3.30 -5.35 -15.68
N ASP A 164 -2.65 -4.22 -15.44
CA ASP A 164 -2.30 -3.72 -14.11
C ASP A 164 -3.17 -2.52 -13.71
N PHE A 165 -4.16 -2.78 -12.84
CA PHE A 165 -5.04 -1.77 -12.26
C PHE A 165 -4.37 -1.08 -11.08
N GLY A 166 -4.09 0.21 -11.27
CA GLY A 166 -3.32 1.02 -10.34
C GLY A 166 -1.81 0.88 -10.56
N VAL A 167 -1.37 0.83 -11.82
CA VAL A 167 0.03 0.60 -12.23
C VAL A 167 1.01 1.57 -11.57
N PHE A 168 0.56 2.79 -11.28
CA PHE A 168 1.34 3.84 -10.63
C PHE A 168 2.73 4.00 -11.30
N LEU A 169 3.84 3.70 -10.61
CA LEU A 169 5.21 3.76 -11.13
C LEU A 169 5.72 2.43 -11.74
N GLY A 170 4.90 1.38 -11.75
CA GLY A 170 5.24 0.08 -12.34
C GLY A 170 6.29 -0.73 -11.58
N LEU A 171 6.45 -0.50 -10.28
CA LEU A 171 7.57 -1.02 -9.47
C LEU A 171 7.57 -2.54 -9.26
N GLN A 172 6.45 -3.23 -9.52
CA GLN A 172 6.34 -4.69 -9.42
C GLN A 172 7.08 -5.40 -10.57
N TRP A 173 7.07 -4.81 -11.76
CA TRP A 173 7.39 -5.51 -13.01
C TRP A 173 8.88 -5.69 -13.34
N PRO A 174 9.82 -4.82 -12.93
CA PRO A 174 11.24 -4.99 -13.29
C PRO A 174 11.83 -6.35 -12.88
N CYS A 175 11.54 -6.87 -11.69
CA CYS A 175 11.98 -8.21 -11.30
C CYS A 175 11.38 -9.31 -12.20
N LEU A 176 10.09 -9.22 -12.55
CA LEU A 176 9.46 -10.19 -13.46
C LEU A 176 10.10 -10.13 -14.86
N ILE A 177 10.36 -8.94 -15.39
CA ILE A 177 11.04 -8.74 -16.68
C ILE A 177 12.41 -9.43 -16.67
N GLN A 178 13.21 -9.20 -15.63
CA GLN A 178 14.52 -9.82 -15.47
C GLN A 178 14.43 -11.35 -15.33
N HIS A 179 13.39 -11.87 -14.67
CA HIS A 179 13.18 -13.31 -14.57
C HIS A 179 12.82 -13.92 -15.93
N LEU A 180 11.89 -13.29 -16.67
CA LEU A 180 11.47 -13.75 -18.00
C LEU A 180 12.61 -13.75 -19.01
N SER A 181 13.56 -12.81 -18.92
CA SER A 181 14.72 -12.77 -19.82
C SER A 181 15.69 -13.94 -19.65
N LYS A 182 15.62 -14.66 -18.53
CA LYS A 182 16.49 -15.81 -18.21
C LYS A 182 15.89 -17.16 -18.61
N ARG A 183 14.72 -17.18 -19.25
CA ARG A 183 14.07 -18.43 -19.69
C ARG A 183 14.96 -19.19 -20.68
N PRO A 184 15.08 -20.53 -20.57
CA PRO A 184 15.95 -21.32 -21.46
C PRO A 184 15.62 -21.17 -22.96
N ASN A 185 14.34 -21.00 -23.29
CA ASN A 185 13.86 -20.86 -24.68
C ASN A 185 13.76 -19.39 -25.13
N GLY A 186 14.37 -18.46 -24.38
CA GLY A 186 14.24 -17.03 -24.59
C GLY A 186 12.99 -16.41 -23.94
N PRO A 187 12.94 -15.08 -23.82
CA PRO A 187 11.81 -14.38 -23.24
C PRO A 187 10.56 -14.43 -24.13
N PRO A 188 9.35 -14.45 -23.54
CA PRO A 188 8.10 -14.28 -24.28
C PRO A 188 7.94 -12.83 -24.75
N LYS A 189 7.01 -12.59 -25.69
CA LYS A 189 6.48 -11.24 -25.91
C LYS A 189 5.70 -10.83 -24.66
N LEU A 190 6.18 -9.80 -23.97
CA LEU A 190 5.51 -9.21 -22.81
C LEU A 190 4.70 -7.99 -23.25
N ARG A 191 3.41 -7.99 -22.94
CA ARG A 191 2.56 -6.83 -23.09
C ARG A 191 2.08 -6.38 -21.71
N ILE A 192 2.17 -5.08 -21.42
CA ILE A 192 1.60 -4.52 -20.19
C ILE A 192 0.59 -3.44 -20.56
N THR A 193 -0.66 -3.61 -20.11
CA THR A 193 -1.63 -2.52 -20.06
C THR A 193 -1.60 -1.92 -18.66
N GLY A 194 -1.04 -0.71 -18.53
CA GLY A 194 -1.00 0.02 -17.27
C GLY A 194 -2.21 0.94 -17.13
N ILE A 195 -2.98 0.79 -16.06
CA ILE A 195 -4.20 1.56 -15.80
C ILE A 195 -4.00 2.38 -14.53
N ASP A 196 -4.28 3.67 -14.57
CA ASP A 196 -4.40 4.52 -13.37
C ASP A 196 -5.45 5.61 -13.60
N TYR A 197 -5.87 6.28 -12.54
CA TYR A 197 -6.79 7.40 -12.66
C TYR A 197 -6.14 8.57 -13.43
N PRO A 198 -6.90 9.32 -14.23
CA PRO A 198 -6.39 10.49 -14.92
C PRO A 198 -5.86 11.52 -13.93
N GLN A 199 -4.68 12.07 -14.21
CA GLN A 199 -4.15 13.18 -13.44
C GLN A 199 -4.95 14.46 -13.72
N GLN A 200 -5.00 15.35 -12.74
CA GLN A 200 -5.59 16.67 -12.94
C GLN A 200 -4.73 17.53 -13.88
N GLY A 201 -5.36 18.52 -14.50
CA GLY A 201 -4.71 19.45 -15.44
C GLY A 201 -4.58 18.92 -16.88
N PHE A 202 -3.70 19.55 -17.65
CA PHE A 202 -3.64 19.38 -19.12
C PHE A 202 -3.02 18.06 -19.61
N ARG A 203 -2.50 17.21 -18.72
CA ARG A 203 -1.81 15.96 -19.09
C ARG A 203 -2.30 14.76 -18.26
N PRO A 204 -3.56 14.34 -18.42
CA PRO A 204 -4.16 13.28 -17.60
C PRO A 204 -3.43 11.95 -17.70
N ALA A 205 -2.85 11.62 -18.86
CA ALA A 205 -2.13 10.37 -19.09
C ALA A 205 -0.64 10.38 -18.71
N GLN A 206 -0.06 11.54 -18.36
CA GLN A 206 1.40 11.71 -18.25
C GLN A 206 2.08 10.68 -17.33
N ARG A 207 1.48 10.34 -16.19
CA ARG A 207 2.04 9.36 -15.24
C ARG A 207 2.05 7.96 -15.83
N VAL A 208 0.92 7.55 -16.40
CA VAL A 208 0.77 6.21 -17.00
C VAL A 208 1.71 6.06 -18.20
N ASP A 209 1.87 7.10 -19.00
CA ASP A 209 2.82 7.13 -20.12
C ASP A 209 4.26 7.05 -19.61
N ALA A 210 4.63 7.85 -18.59
CA ALA A 210 5.96 7.83 -18.01
C ALA A 210 6.34 6.44 -17.45
N THR A 211 5.36 5.73 -16.88
CA THR A 211 5.54 4.34 -16.44
C THR A 211 5.80 3.39 -17.61
N GLY A 212 5.08 3.55 -18.73
CA GLY A 212 5.36 2.81 -19.96
C GLY A 212 6.78 3.00 -20.48
N HIS A 213 7.28 4.24 -20.49
CA HIS A 213 8.66 4.54 -20.89
C HIS A 213 9.68 3.86 -19.97
N ARG A 214 9.45 3.89 -18.64
CA ARG A 214 10.32 3.22 -17.67
C ARG A 214 10.38 1.71 -17.88
N LEU A 215 9.21 1.07 -18.03
CA LEU A 215 9.12 -0.38 -18.27
C LEU A 215 9.75 -0.79 -19.60
N SER A 216 9.57 0.03 -20.65
CA SER A 216 10.25 -0.17 -21.94
C SER A 216 11.78 -0.15 -21.79
N GLY A 217 12.32 0.75 -20.96
CA GLY A 217 13.75 0.79 -20.63
C GLY A 217 14.25 -0.52 -19.99
N TYR A 218 13.51 -1.08 -19.03
CA TYR A 218 13.85 -2.38 -18.43
C TYR A 218 13.77 -3.52 -19.45
N CYS A 219 12.72 -3.58 -20.26
CA CYS A 219 12.56 -4.60 -21.28
C CYS A 219 13.68 -4.53 -22.34
N ALA A 220 14.06 -3.32 -22.79
CA ALA A 220 15.16 -3.12 -23.72
C ALA A 220 16.49 -3.60 -23.12
N ARG A 221 16.77 -3.25 -21.86
CA ARG A 221 17.96 -3.69 -21.14
C ARG A 221 18.06 -5.22 -21.04
N PHE A 222 16.95 -5.89 -20.73
CA PHE A 222 16.91 -7.35 -20.59
C PHE A 222 16.52 -8.09 -21.87
N ARG A 223 16.44 -7.39 -23.02
CA ARG A 223 16.09 -7.94 -24.33
C ARG A 223 14.77 -8.73 -24.34
N VAL A 224 13.77 -8.27 -23.59
CA VAL A 224 12.42 -8.82 -23.58
C VAL A 224 11.58 -8.10 -24.63
N PRO A 225 11.01 -8.81 -25.64
CA PRO A 225 10.12 -8.18 -26.62
C PRO A 225 8.91 -7.58 -25.91
N PHE A 226 8.66 -6.28 -26.11
CA PHE A 226 7.74 -5.53 -25.25
C PHE A 226 6.78 -4.63 -26.02
N SER A 227 5.54 -4.55 -25.54
CA SER A 227 4.60 -3.49 -25.90
C SER A 227 3.83 -2.98 -24.68
N TYR A 228 3.47 -1.70 -24.70
CA TYR A 228 2.77 -1.03 -23.60
C TYR A 228 1.50 -0.34 -24.10
N ASN A 229 0.42 -0.41 -23.31
CA ASN A 229 -0.82 0.32 -23.53
C ASN A 229 -1.16 1.09 -22.24
N GLY A 230 -1.01 2.42 -22.25
CA GLY A 230 -1.37 3.26 -21.12
C GLY A 230 -2.84 3.67 -21.16
N ILE A 231 -3.57 3.47 -20.06
CA ILE A 231 -4.95 3.90 -19.90
C ILE A 231 -5.07 4.80 -18.67
N ALA A 232 -5.44 6.06 -18.91
CA ALA A 232 -5.73 7.04 -17.86
C ALA A 232 -7.25 7.29 -17.79
N GLN A 233 -7.97 6.37 -17.16
CA GLN A 233 -9.43 6.37 -17.08
C GLN A 233 -9.91 5.89 -15.71
N LYS A 234 -11.17 6.19 -15.38
CA LYS A 234 -11.85 5.55 -14.25
C LYS A 234 -12.03 4.06 -14.55
N TRP A 235 -11.88 3.20 -13.55
CA TRP A 235 -11.81 1.75 -13.81
C TRP A 235 -13.15 1.19 -14.27
N GLU A 236 -14.23 1.69 -13.71
CA GLU A 236 -15.61 1.33 -14.03
C GLU A 236 -16.05 1.75 -15.44
N THR A 237 -15.28 2.60 -16.14
CA THR A 237 -15.58 3.00 -17.52
C THR A 237 -14.85 2.15 -18.56
N ILE A 238 -13.85 1.36 -18.15
CA ILE A 238 -13.00 0.57 -19.04
C ILE A 238 -13.80 -0.58 -19.65
N GLN A 239 -13.70 -0.73 -20.97
CA GLN A 239 -14.27 -1.85 -21.71
C GLN A 239 -13.17 -2.87 -22.09
N PRO A 240 -13.49 -4.16 -22.28
CA PRO A 240 -12.50 -5.16 -22.69
C PRO A 240 -11.74 -4.80 -23.97
N GLU A 241 -12.39 -4.11 -24.90
CA GLU A 241 -11.84 -3.68 -26.18
C GLU A 241 -10.68 -2.68 -25.98
N ASP A 242 -10.74 -1.85 -24.94
CA ASP A 242 -9.67 -0.88 -24.59
C ASP A 242 -8.35 -1.58 -24.22
N LEU A 243 -8.44 -2.82 -23.73
CA LEU A 243 -7.31 -3.61 -23.24
C LEU A 243 -6.55 -4.31 -24.37
N LYS A 244 -7.13 -4.33 -25.59
CA LYS A 244 -6.52 -4.85 -26.82
C LYS A 244 -5.96 -6.27 -26.66
N ILE A 245 -6.72 -7.14 -25.99
CA ILE A 245 -6.33 -8.54 -25.77
C ILE A 245 -6.19 -9.26 -27.13
N GLU A 246 -5.00 -9.81 -27.40
CA GLU A 246 -4.75 -10.61 -28.61
C GLU A 246 -5.14 -12.07 -28.36
N LYS A 247 -5.38 -12.83 -29.44
CA LYS A 247 -5.50 -14.28 -29.34
C LYS A 247 -4.17 -14.89 -28.87
N ASP A 248 -4.27 -16.02 -28.15
CA ASP A 248 -3.15 -16.84 -27.68
C ASP A 248 -2.24 -16.19 -26.62
N GLU A 249 -2.71 -15.14 -25.95
CA GLU A 249 -2.01 -14.54 -24.83
C GLU A 249 -2.38 -15.20 -23.49
N LEU A 250 -1.37 -15.41 -22.64
CA LEU A 250 -1.59 -15.66 -21.22
C LEU A 250 -1.99 -14.34 -20.55
N VAL A 251 -3.28 -14.17 -20.25
CA VAL A 251 -3.80 -12.94 -19.63
C VAL A 251 -3.70 -13.01 -18.11
N ILE A 252 -3.04 -12.02 -17.52
CA ILE A 252 -2.91 -11.81 -16.08
C ILE A 252 -3.57 -10.48 -15.74
N VAL A 253 -4.49 -10.47 -14.79
CA VAL A 253 -5.02 -9.23 -14.21
C VAL A 253 -4.40 -9.02 -12.84
N ASN A 254 -3.87 -7.83 -12.58
CA ASN A 254 -3.21 -7.46 -11.33
C ASN A 254 -3.89 -6.24 -10.73
N CYS A 255 -4.21 -6.28 -9.44
CA CYS A 255 -4.69 -5.13 -8.69
C CYS A 255 -4.10 -5.17 -7.27
N MET A 256 -3.13 -4.29 -7.00
CA MET A 256 -2.31 -4.35 -5.78
C MET A 256 -2.56 -3.18 -4.82
N SER A 257 -3.41 -3.41 -3.81
CA SER A 257 -3.76 -2.46 -2.74
C SER A 257 -4.48 -1.19 -3.22
N ARG A 258 -5.18 -1.26 -4.38
CA ARG A 258 -5.82 -0.08 -5.01
C ARG A 258 -7.33 -0.18 -5.15
N SER A 259 -7.89 -1.39 -5.10
CA SER A 259 -9.35 -1.60 -5.17
C SER A 259 -10.14 -0.93 -4.04
N GLY A 260 -9.52 -0.63 -2.90
CA GLY A 260 -10.12 0.14 -1.81
C GLY A 260 -10.37 1.61 -2.12
N THR A 261 -9.88 2.13 -3.27
CA THR A 261 -10.16 3.50 -3.73
C THR A 261 -11.39 3.58 -4.63
N LEU A 262 -11.93 2.46 -5.08
CA LEU A 262 -13.20 2.42 -5.80
C LEU A 262 -14.34 2.79 -4.84
N LEU A 263 -15.30 3.57 -5.34
CA LEU A 263 -16.51 3.89 -4.59
C LEU A 263 -17.30 2.61 -4.29
N ASP A 264 -18.06 2.65 -3.20
CA ASP A 264 -18.90 1.57 -2.75
C ASP A 264 -20.38 1.97 -2.79
N GLU A 265 -21.23 1.03 -2.39
CA GLU A 265 -22.70 1.16 -2.42
C GLU A 265 -23.21 2.30 -1.53
N THR A 266 -22.37 2.85 -0.64
CA THR A 266 -22.74 4.00 0.19
C THR A 266 -22.71 5.33 -0.57
N VAL A 267 -22.14 5.34 -1.78
CA VAL A 267 -22.02 6.53 -2.64
C VAL A 267 -22.80 6.33 -3.94
N GLU A 268 -22.64 5.17 -4.60
CA GLU A 268 -23.29 4.88 -5.87
C GLU A 268 -24.03 3.54 -5.79
N ALA A 269 -25.32 3.52 -6.17
CA ALA A 269 -26.13 2.30 -6.12
C ALA A 269 -25.55 1.17 -6.99
N ASN A 270 -24.96 1.53 -8.13
CA ASN A 270 -24.22 0.62 -9.00
C ASN A 270 -22.74 0.67 -8.62
N SER A 271 -22.34 -0.14 -7.64
CA SER A 271 -21.00 -0.18 -7.08
C SER A 271 -19.88 -0.30 -8.13
N PRO A 272 -18.96 0.68 -8.22
CA PRO A 272 -17.76 0.57 -9.06
C PRO A 272 -16.87 -0.64 -8.73
N ARG A 273 -16.95 -1.17 -7.50
CA ARG A 273 -16.27 -2.42 -7.11
C ARG A 273 -16.85 -3.63 -7.83
N ASP A 274 -18.17 -3.70 -7.93
CA ASP A 274 -18.86 -4.78 -8.62
C ASP A 274 -18.65 -4.67 -10.13
N ALA A 275 -18.67 -3.45 -10.69
CA ALA A 275 -18.35 -3.20 -12.09
C ALA A 275 -16.92 -3.62 -12.43
N PHE A 276 -15.94 -3.30 -11.57
CA PHE A 276 -14.56 -3.74 -11.72
C PHE A 276 -14.45 -5.27 -11.72
N LEU A 277 -15.06 -5.97 -10.76
CA LEU A 277 -15.00 -7.44 -10.71
C LEU A 277 -15.75 -8.09 -11.87
N ALA A 278 -16.86 -7.51 -12.34
CA ALA A 278 -17.57 -7.96 -13.52
C ALA A 278 -16.72 -7.81 -14.79
N LEU A 279 -15.96 -6.71 -14.92
CA LEU A 279 -14.96 -6.54 -15.97
C LEU A 279 -13.91 -7.64 -15.87
N VAL A 280 -13.28 -7.85 -14.70
CA VAL A 280 -12.29 -8.92 -14.49
C VAL A 280 -12.85 -10.29 -14.92
N ARG A 281 -14.10 -10.60 -14.57
CA ARG A 281 -14.75 -11.85 -15.00
C ARG A 281 -14.94 -11.93 -16.51
N LYS A 282 -15.31 -10.82 -17.17
CA LYS A 282 -15.48 -10.71 -18.63
C LYS A 282 -14.15 -10.88 -19.39
N LEU A 283 -13.04 -10.43 -18.80
CA LEU A 283 -11.70 -10.60 -19.37
C LEU A 283 -11.23 -12.06 -19.38
N ASN A 284 -11.85 -12.92 -18.56
CA ASN A 284 -11.55 -14.34 -18.45
C ASN A 284 -10.03 -14.64 -18.27
N PRO A 285 -9.34 -14.02 -17.29
CA PRO A 285 -7.89 -14.15 -17.16
C PRO A 285 -7.45 -15.54 -16.70
N SER A 286 -6.23 -15.93 -17.08
CA SER A 286 -5.58 -17.14 -16.55
C SER A 286 -5.27 -17.01 -15.05
N LEU A 287 -5.06 -15.79 -14.58
CA LEU A 287 -4.87 -15.46 -13.16
C LEU A 287 -5.29 -14.02 -12.87
N PHE A 288 -6.12 -13.82 -11.86
CA PHE A 288 -6.37 -12.52 -11.25
C PHE A 288 -5.69 -12.45 -9.88
N ILE A 289 -4.79 -11.48 -9.72
CA ILE A 289 -4.02 -11.22 -8.51
C ILE A 289 -4.63 -10.02 -7.79
N HIS A 290 -5.08 -10.23 -6.55
CA HIS A 290 -5.80 -9.22 -5.79
C HIS A 290 -5.15 -8.98 -4.43
N GLY A 291 -4.42 -7.88 -4.34
CA GLY A 291 -3.89 -7.35 -3.08
C GLY A 291 -4.84 -6.30 -2.51
N VAL A 292 -5.15 -6.37 -1.22
CA VAL A 292 -6.07 -5.47 -0.54
C VAL A 292 -5.47 -4.93 0.75
N VAL A 293 -5.78 -3.68 1.09
CA VAL A 293 -5.59 -3.15 2.44
C VAL A 293 -6.77 -3.63 3.28
N ASN A 294 -6.48 -4.31 4.39
CA ASN A 294 -7.47 -4.84 5.30
C ASN A 294 -7.86 -3.75 6.32
N GLY A 295 -9.05 -3.17 6.15
CA GLY A 295 -9.55 -2.10 7.00
C GLY A 295 -11.07 -2.04 7.05
N THR A 296 -11.58 -1.38 8.09
CA THR A 296 -13.00 -1.21 8.45
C THR A 296 -13.42 0.26 8.49
N PHE A 297 -12.51 1.17 8.13
CA PHE A 297 -12.76 2.63 8.09
C PHE A 297 -13.40 3.10 6.77
N ASN A 298 -14.16 2.23 6.12
CA ASN A 298 -15.11 2.62 5.07
C ASN A 298 -16.50 3.00 5.63
N ALA A 299 -16.75 2.81 6.93
CA ALA A 299 -18.03 3.07 7.58
C ALA A 299 -18.65 4.45 7.24
N PRO A 300 -19.99 4.52 7.06
CA PRO A 300 -20.66 5.77 6.68
C PRO A 300 -20.63 6.80 7.81
N PHE A 301 -20.74 6.36 9.07
CA PHE A 301 -20.74 7.25 10.24
C PHE A 301 -19.34 7.72 10.60
N PHE A 302 -19.18 9.04 10.77
CA PHE A 302 -17.87 9.68 10.99
C PHE A 302 -17.13 9.16 12.22
N VAL A 303 -17.76 9.10 13.40
CA VAL A 303 -17.07 8.69 14.64
C VAL A 303 -16.58 7.25 14.57
N THR A 304 -17.42 6.33 14.10
CA THR A 304 -17.04 4.92 13.91
C THR A 304 -15.86 4.81 12.95
N ARG A 305 -15.96 5.48 11.80
CA ARG A 305 -14.87 5.53 10.82
C ARG A 305 -13.58 6.11 11.40
N PHE A 306 -13.68 7.21 12.14
CA PHE A 306 -12.55 7.90 12.74
C PHE A 306 -11.81 7.01 13.74
N ARG A 307 -12.53 6.30 14.61
CA ARG A 307 -11.94 5.35 15.57
C ARG A 307 -11.18 4.23 14.87
N GLU A 308 -11.78 3.62 13.86
CA GLU A 308 -11.16 2.55 13.09
C GLU A 308 -9.94 3.04 12.30
N ALA A 309 -10.00 4.24 11.74
CA ALA A 309 -8.90 4.87 11.02
C ALA A 309 -7.75 5.21 11.98
N LEU A 310 -8.05 5.86 13.11
CA LEU A 310 -7.07 6.21 14.13
C LEU A 310 -6.37 4.96 14.66
N PHE A 311 -7.12 3.88 14.92
CA PHE A 311 -6.53 2.61 15.33
C PHE A 311 -5.64 2.00 14.23
N HIS A 312 -6.08 1.99 12.97
CA HIS A 312 -5.27 1.52 11.85
C HIS A 312 -3.96 2.31 11.71
N TYR A 313 -4.02 3.63 11.62
CA TYR A 313 -2.84 4.46 11.40
C TYR A 313 -1.95 4.54 12.64
N SER A 314 -2.48 4.40 13.87
CA SER A 314 -1.64 4.26 15.06
C SER A 314 -0.72 3.03 14.96
N SER A 315 -1.25 1.93 14.43
CA SER A 315 -0.45 0.72 14.20
C SER A 315 0.54 0.90 13.03
N VAL A 316 0.18 1.68 11.98
CA VAL A 316 1.14 2.05 10.90
C VAL A 316 2.31 2.86 11.47
N PHE A 317 2.03 3.88 12.27
CA PHE A 317 3.05 4.75 12.83
C PHE A 317 3.91 4.03 13.89
N ASP A 318 3.35 3.04 14.60
CA ASP A 318 4.12 2.12 15.45
C ASP A 318 5.11 1.27 14.63
N VAL A 319 4.72 0.75 13.45
CA VAL A 319 5.65 0.08 12.53
C VAL A 319 6.82 1.02 12.19
N PHE A 320 6.54 2.27 11.82
CA PHE A 320 7.61 3.20 11.43
C PHE A 320 8.50 3.62 12.58
N ASP A 321 7.97 3.71 13.80
CA ASP A 321 8.78 4.07 14.96
C ASP A 321 9.74 2.94 15.36
N GLU A 322 9.32 1.68 15.18
CA GLU A 322 10.12 0.50 15.52
C GLU A 322 11.08 0.06 14.40
N THR A 323 10.77 0.37 13.14
CA THR A 323 11.51 -0.18 11.98
C THR A 323 12.27 0.86 11.15
N ILE A 324 12.02 2.16 11.35
CA ILE A 324 12.64 3.23 10.56
C ILE A 324 13.30 4.28 11.48
N PRO A 325 14.57 4.66 11.27
CA PRO A 325 15.24 5.71 12.05
C PRO A 325 14.46 7.02 12.08
N ARG A 326 14.49 7.72 13.23
CA ARG A 326 13.61 8.87 13.45
C ARG A 326 13.95 10.08 12.57
N GLU A 327 15.23 10.22 12.28
CA GLU A 327 15.84 11.34 11.58
C GLU A 327 15.81 11.15 10.05
N ALA A 328 15.35 9.99 9.56
CA ALA A 328 15.30 9.70 8.13
C ALA A 328 14.28 10.62 7.44
N HIS A 329 14.74 11.47 6.53
CA HIS A 329 13.87 12.37 5.77
C HIS A 329 12.84 11.58 4.93
N GLU A 330 13.26 10.45 4.37
CA GLU A 330 12.39 9.53 3.65
C GLU A 330 11.23 9.01 4.49
N ARG A 331 11.40 8.86 5.82
CA ARG A 331 10.31 8.50 6.73
C ARG A 331 9.27 9.59 6.78
N PHE A 332 9.71 10.84 6.96
CA PHE A 332 8.81 12.00 6.94
C PHE A 332 8.02 12.04 5.62
N LEU A 333 8.67 11.77 4.49
CA LEU A 333 7.99 11.70 3.19
C LEU A 333 6.95 10.57 3.11
N ILE A 334 7.24 9.38 3.66
CA ILE A 334 6.27 8.28 3.75
C ILE A 334 5.07 8.71 4.63
N GLU A 335 5.35 9.25 5.81
CA GLU A 335 4.34 9.66 6.78
C GLU A 335 3.48 10.83 6.25
N SER A 336 4.07 11.82 5.58
CA SER A 336 3.34 13.01 5.09
C SER A 336 2.67 12.81 3.73
N GLU A 337 3.40 12.26 2.75
CA GLU A 337 2.97 12.24 1.35
C GLU A 337 2.18 10.98 0.98
N VAL A 338 2.23 9.94 1.80
CA VAL A 338 1.46 8.71 1.61
C VAL A 338 0.39 8.62 2.69
N TYR A 339 0.76 8.26 3.92
CA TYR A 339 -0.20 7.96 4.97
C TYR A 339 -0.93 9.19 5.50
N GLY A 340 -0.26 10.35 5.53
CA GLY A 340 -0.87 11.62 5.93
C GLY A 340 -1.99 12.04 4.99
N LYS A 341 -1.81 11.84 3.68
CA LYS A 341 -2.87 12.09 2.67
C LYS A 341 -4.01 11.08 2.79
N GLU A 342 -3.72 9.82 3.10
CA GLU A 342 -4.75 8.83 3.35
C GLU A 342 -5.57 9.15 4.60
N VAL A 343 -4.91 9.47 5.73
CA VAL A 343 -5.54 9.98 6.97
C VAL A 343 -6.42 11.18 6.66
N PHE A 344 -5.87 12.15 5.91
CA PHE A 344 -6.57 13.38 5.55
C PHE A 344 -7.85 13.07 4.77
N ASN A 345 -7.78 12.19 3.76
CA ASN A 345 -8.95 11.84 2.96
C ASN A 345 -10.03 11.14 3.81
N VAL A 346 -9.65 10.19 4.67
CA VAL A 346 -10.61 9.44 5.52
C VAL A 346 -11.33 10.35 6.52
N VAL A 347 -10.62 11.32 7.09
CA VAL A 347 -11.14 12.20 8.16
C VAL A 347 -11.85 13.43 7.60
N ALA A 348 -11.25 14.12 6.62
CA ALA A 348 -11.72 15.43 6.17
C ALA A 348 -12.73 15.37 5.01
N CYS A 349 -12.69 14.32 4.19
CA CYS A 349 -13.58 14.21 3.03
C CYS A 349 -14.83 13.38 3.34
N GLU A 350 -15.87 13.59 2.54
CA GLU A 350 -17.12 12.81 2.54
C GLU A 350 -17.51 12.45 1.10
N GLY A 351 -18.64 11.78 0.91
CA GLY A 351 -19.20 11.56 -0.43
C GLY A 351 -18.25 10.85 -1.40
N ALA A 352 -18.24 11.30 -2.65
CA ALA A 352 -17.38 10.74 -3.70
C ALA A 352 -15.92 11.18 -3.58
N GLU A 353 -15.67 12.28 -2.86
CA GLU A 353 -14.35 12.88 -2.63
C GLU A 353 -13.55 12.10 -1.58
N ARG A 354 -14.23 11.36 -0.70
CA ARG A 354 -13.60 10.37 0.18
C ARG A 354 -13.35 9.08 -0.60
N VAL A 355 -12.14 8.94 -1.14
CA VAL A 355 -11.72 7.77 -1.92
C VAL A 355 -11.19 6.64 -1.06
N GLN A 356 -10.57 6.92 0.09
CA GLN A 356 -9.99 5.89 0.96
C GLN A 356 -11.07 5.11 1.72
N ARG A 357 -11.44 3.95 1.17
CA ARG A 357 -12.56 3.12 1.65
C ARG A 357 -12.19 1.63 1.68
N PRO A 358 -11.14 1.21 2.40
CA PRO A 358 -10.79 -0.21 2.43
C PRO A 358 -11.92 -1.06 3.02
N GLU A 359 -12.05 -2.26 2.48
CA GLU A 359 -12.84 -3.35 3.04
C GLU A 359 -11.91 -4.43 3.57
N THR A 360 -12.41 -5.24 4.49
CA THR A 360 -11.69 -6.43 4.93
C THR A 360 -11.50 -7.44 3.80
N TYR A 361 -10.45 -8.26 3.88
CA TYR A 361 -10.25 -9.33 2.88
C TYR A 361 -11.43 -10.32 2.83
N LYS A 362 -12.18 -10.48 3.94
CA LYS A 362 -13.39 -11.31 3.99
C LYS A 362 -14.56 -10.71 3.20
N GLN A 363 -14.72 -9.39 3.21
CA GLN A 363 -15.72 -8.72 2.36
C GLN A 363 -15.33 -8.87 0.88
N TRP A 364 -14.05 -8.66 0.55
CA TRP A 364 -13.55 -8.91 -0.80
C TRP A 364 -13.71 -10.38 -1.23
N GLN A 365 -13.48 -11.36 -0.35
CA GLN A 365 -13.75 -12.77 -0.63
C GLN A 365 -15.18 -12.98 -1.12
N VAL A 366 -16.18 -12.48 -0.39
CA VAL A 366 -17.59 -12.66 -0.74
C VAL A 366 -17.90 -11.97 -2.07
N ARG A 367 -17.42 -10.74 -2.26
CA ARG A 367 -17.66 -9.95 -3.46
C ARG A 367 -17.06 -10.61 -4.71
N THR A 368 -15.80 -11.06 -4.62
CA THR A 368 -15.09 -11.72 -5.72
C THR A 368 -15.75 -13.05 -6.10
N MET A 369 -16.18 -13.85 -5.11
CA MET A 369 -16.95 -15.08 -5.38
C MET A 369 -18.30 -14.79 -6.05
N LYS A 370 -19.04 -13.78 -5.58
CA LYS A 370 -20.32 -13.37 -6.16
C LYS A 370 -20.18 -12.91 -7.61
N ALA A 371 -19.03 -12.33 -7.97
CA ALA A 371 -18.70 -11.94 -9.34
C ALA A 371 -18.35 -13.14 -10.26
N GLY A 372 -18.43 -14.38 -9.76
CA GLY A 372 -18.17 -15.58 -10.57
C GLY A 372 -16.68 -15.90 -10.73
N LEU A 373 -15.84 -15.50 -9.77
CA LEU A 373 -14.44 -15.85 -9.69
C LEU A 373 -14.22 -16.86 -8.56
N ARG A 374 -13.46 -17.93 -8.83
CA ARG A 374 -13.06 -18.93 -7.84
C ARG A 374 -11.65 -18.66 -7.33
N GLN A 375 -11.45 -18.82 -6.03
CA GLN A 375 -10.15 -18.62 -5.42
C GLN A 375 -9.19 -19.76 -5.80
N VAL A 376 -7.93 -19.41 -6.03
CA VAL A 376 -6.84 -20.35 -6.33
C VAL A 376 -6.00 -20.54 -5.06
N ALA A 377 -5.63 -21.79 -4.77
CA ALA A 377 -4.76 -22.10 -3.65
C ALA A 377 -3.39 -21.44 -3.81
N LEU A 378 -2.81 -20.98 -2.70
CA LEU A 378 -1.46 -20.46 -2.68
C LEU A 378 -0.45 -21.60 -2.86
N ASP A 379 0.62 -21.34 -3.59
CA ASP A 379 1.72 -22.27 -3.72
C ASP A 379 2.47 -22.38 -2.38
N GLN A 380 2.53 -23.58 -1.82
CA GLN A 380 3.05 -23.79 -0.47
C GLN A 380 4.56 -23.51 -0.39
N GLU A 381 5.33 -23.84 -1.43
CA GLU A 381 6.77 -23.59 -1.46
C GLU A 381 7.06 -22.09 -1.49
N LEU A 382 6.36 -21.35 -2.36
CA LEU A 382 6.50 -19.90 -2.41
C LEU A 382 6.05 -19.23 -1.10
N MET A 383 5.03 -19.77 -0.43
CA MET A 383 4.59 -19.27 0.87
C MET A 383 5.63 -19.49 1.97
N GLU A 384 6.28 -20.65 2.01
CA GLU A 384 7.37 -20.89 2.97
C GLU A 384 8.60 -20.03 2.67
N GLU A 385 8.94 -19.81 1.40
CA GLU A 385 10.00 -18.86 1.00
C GLU A 385 9.66 -17.43 1.42
N ALA A 386 8.41 -16.99 1.23
CA ALA A 386 7.94 -15.67 1.66
C ALA A 386 8.05 -15.50 3.18
N LYS A 387 7.61 -16.48 3.98
CA LYS A 387 7.75 -16.47 5.44
C LYS A 387 9.22 -16.44 5.87
N ALA A 388 10.06 -17.26 5.24
CA ALA A 388 11.49 -17.30 5.52
C ALA A 388 12.17 -15.95 5.20
N MET A 389 11.80 -15.31 4.10
CA MET A 389 12.27 -13.98 3.73
C MET A 389 11.92 -12.94 4.80
N VAL A 390 10.69 -12.95 5.31
CA VAL A 390 10.26 -12.01 6.36
C VAL A 390 11.04 -12.27 7.66
N LYS A 391 11.11 -13.52 8.10
CA LYS A 391 11.82 -13.91 9.32
C LYS A 391 13.31 -13.56 9.29
N ALA A 392 13.95 -13.66 8.13
CA ALA A 392 15.39 -13.41 8.00
C ALA A 392 15.75 -11.92 7.89
N ASN A 393 14.88 -11.09 7.31
CA ASN A 393 15.26 -9.74 6.88
C ASN A 393 14.48 -8.60 7.55
N TYR A 394 13.41 -8.90 8.31
CA TYR A 394 12.52 -7.89 8.86
C TYR A 394 12.32 -8.05 10.37
N HIS A 395 11.77 -7.02 10.99
CA HIS A 395 11.50 -7.01 12.43
C HIS A 395 10.58 -8.17 12.83
N LYS A 396 10.87 -8.80 13.98
CA LYS A 396 10.21 -10.03 14.46
C LYS A 396 8.69 -9.92 14.67
N ASP A 397 8.18 -8.70 14.83
CA ASP A 397 6.75 -8.45 15.09
C ASP A 397 5.93 -8.41 13.79
N PHE A 398 6.57 -8.45 12.61
CA PHE A 398 5.86 -8.71 11.37
C PHE A 398 5.37 -10.16 11.33
N MET A 399 4.13 -10.34 10.91
CA MET A 399 3.48 -11.63 10.81
C MET A 399 3.04 -11.91 9.38
N VAL A 400 3.13 -13.19 9.00
CA VAL A 400 2.70 -13.73 7.71
C VAL A 400 1.90 -14.99 7.98
N ASP A 401 0.59 -14.91 7.73
CA ASP A 401 -0.35 -15.99 8.00
C ASP A 401 -1.12 -16.38 6.75
N VAL A 402 -1.82 -17.50 6.83
CA VAL A 402 -2.74 -17.95 5.80
C VAL A 402 -4.12 -18.14 6.40
N ASP A 403 -5.12 -17.48 5.82
CA ASP A 403 -6.54 -17.77 6.08
C ASP A 403 -7.19 -18.18 4.77
N ARG A 404 -7.67 -19.44 4.70
CA ARG A 404 -8.10 -20.10 3.46
C ARG A 404 -6.99 -20.10 2.42
N HIS A 405 -7.11 -19.27 1.38
CA HIS A 405 -6.09 -19.07 0.35
C HIS A 405 -5.71 -17.59 0.21
N TRP A 406 -5.82 -16.83 1.30
CA TRP A 406 -5.24 -15.50 1.43
C TRP A 406 -3.91 -15.56 2.16
N MET A 407 -2.90 -14.88 1.63
CA MET A 407 -1.71 -14.53 2.39
C MET A 407 -2.01 -13.26 3.18
N LEU A 408 -2.07 -13.38 4.50
CA LEU A 408 -2.27 -12.28 5.42
C LEU A 408 -0.92 -11.72 5.88
N GLN A 409 -0.83 -10.40 5.96
CA GLN A 409 0.40 -9.70 6.31
C GLN A 409 0.07 -8.70 7.40
N GLY A 410 0.82 -8.73 8.50
CA GLY A 410 0.45 -7.98 9.68
C GLY A 410 1.61 -7.53 10.54
N TRP A 411 1.27 -6.89 11.65
CA TRP A 411 2.19 -6.39 12.67
C TRP A 411 1.54 -6.49 14.06
N LYS A 412 2.27 -7.05 15.04
CA LYS A 412 1.81 -7.21 16.45
C LYS A 412 0.38 -7.77 16.57
N GLY A 413 0.06 -8.80 15.78
CA GLY A 413 -1.26 -9.46 15.79
C GLY A 413 -2.34 -8.80 14.91
N ARG A 414 -2.07 -7.64 14.30
CA ARG A 414 -3.02 -6.94 13.41
C ARG A 414 -2.70 -7.24 11.94
N THR A 415 -3.69 -7.69 11.18
CA THR A 415 -3.60 -7.83 9.71
C THR A 415 -3.77 -6.48 9.01
N PHE A 416 -2.78 -6.09 8.21
CA PHE A 416 -2.76 -4.86 7.41
C PHE A 416 -3.13 -5.07 5.95
N CYS A 417 -2.59 -6.13 5.35
CA CYS A 417 -2.74 -6.42 3.93
C CYS A 417 -3.08 -7.89 3.74
N ALA A 418 -3.79 -8.18 2.66
CA ALA A 418 -4.02 -9.54 2.22
C ALA A 418 -3.79 -9.66 0.72
N LEU A 419 -3.24 -10.79 0.27
CA LEU A 419 -3.07 -11.13 -1.14
C LEU A 419 -3.76 -12.45 -1.46
N SER A 420 -4.48 -12.50 -2.57
CA SER A 420 -5.09 -13.74 -3.08
C SER A 420 -5.02 -13.84 -4.59
N PHE A 421 -5.26 -15.05 -5.08
CA PHE A 421 -5.29 -15.40 -6.48
C PHE A 421 -6.65 -15.97 -6.86
N TRP A 422 -7.10 -15.67 -8.08
CA TRP A 422 -8.43 -16.01 -8.56
C TRP A 422 -8.41 -16.40 -10.03
N GLN A 423 -9.39 -17.19 -10.43
CA GLN A 423 -9.67 -17.56 -11.80
C GLN A 423 -11.18 -17.44 -12.07
N PRO A 424 -11.61 -17.24 -13.33
CA PRO A 424 -13.00 -17.44 -13.72
C PRO A 424 -13.52 -18.79 -13.22
N ALA A 425 -14.67 -18.77 -12.55
CA ALA A 425 -15.38 -19.99 -12.12
C ALA A 425 -16.01 -20.69 -13.32
#